data_AF-A0A960DS06-F1
#
_entry.id   AF-A0A960DS06-F1
#
_cell.length_a   1.000
_cell.length_b   1.000
_cell.length_c   1.000
_cell.angle_alpha   90.00
_cell.angle_beta   90.00
_cell.angle_gamma   90.00
#
_symmetry.space_group_name_H-M   'P 1'
#
loop_
_entity.id
_entity.type
_entity.pdbx_description
1 polymer ?
#
loop_
_entity_poly.entity_id
_entity_poly.type
_entity_poly.pdbx_seq_one_letter_code
_entity_poly.pdbx_strand_id
1 'polypeptide(L)'
;NALPPVPAVWAQMSDTGWREEWQRRLETFEPWLLEWLAHPADDPVWRRGSVRTAQGEGYDRYTCPVLLIAGWADGYRNNTFRAIEHMEDWYLLAGPWSHKDPSTARPGPHIDCDHELIRFFDQH
;
A
#
# COMPACT_ATOMS: atom_id res chain seq x y z
N ASN A 1 3.08 -15.54 -5.82
CA ASN A 1 1.73 -15.65 -6.40
C ASN A 1 1.70 -16.89 -7.27
N ALA A 2 0.93 -17.92 -6.90
CA ALA A 2 0.86 -19.20 -7.60
C ALA A 2 -0.17 -19.23 -8.74
N LEU A 3 -0.82 -18.10 -9.05
CA LEU A 3 -1.76 -18.00 -10.16
C LEU A 3 -1.03 -18.16 -11.50
N PRO A 4 -1.69 -18.79 -12.50
CA PRO A 4 -1.14 -18.89 -13.83
C PRO A 4 -0.92 -17.50 -14.44
N PRO A 5 0.10 -17.31 -15.29
CA PRO A 5 0.17 -16.15 -16.15
C PRO A 5 -1.08 -16.02 -17.02
N VAL A 6 -1.43 -14.79 -17.42
CA VAL A 6 -2.45 -14.57 -18.46
C VAL A 6 -1.87 -15.05 -19.79
N PRO A 7 -2.41 -16.10 -20.44
CA PRO A 7 -1.75 -16.73 -21.60
C PRO A 7 -1.48 -15.76 -22.75
N ALA A 8 -2.43 -14.87 -23.06
CA ALA A 8 -2.33 -13.91 -24.17
C ALA A 8 -1.23 -12.86 -23.97
N VAL A 9 -0.91 -12.52 -22.72
CA VAL A 9 0.16 -11.58 -22.37
C VAL A 9 1.49 -12.31 -22.29
N TRP A 10 1.51 -13.49 -21.66
CA TRP A 10 2.73 -14.26 -21.42
C TRP A 10 3.43 -14.67 -22.73
N ALA A 11 2.65 -15.08 -23.73
CA ALA A 11 3.18 -15.47 -25.05
C ALA A 11 3.93 -14.33 -25.77
N GLN A 12 3.74 -13.07 -25.36
CA GLN A 12 4.44 -11.92 -25.94
C GLN A 12 5.73 -11.55 -25.16
N MET A 13 5.88 -12.04 -23.92
CA MET A 13 6.94 -11.62 -23.00
C MET A 13 7.97 -12.73 -22.73
N SER A 14 7.69 -13.97 -23.13
CA SER A 14 8.53 -15.13 -22.83
C SER A 14 8.44 -16.18 -23.92
N ASP A 15 9.57 -16.83 -24.19
CA ASP A 15 9.66 -18.01 -25.08
C ASP A 15 9.18 -19.31 -24.39
N THR A 16 8.87 -19.27 -23.10
CA THR A 16 8.32 -20.40 -22.35
C THR A 16 6.79 -20.36 -22.36
N GLY A 17 6.15 -21.53 -22.47
CA GLY A 17 4.70 -21.60 -22.40
C GLY A 17 4.18 -21.19 -21.02
N TRP A 18 2.96 -20.63 -20.98
CA TRP A 18 2.34 -20.14 -19.75
C TRP A 18 2.09 -21.26 -18.74
N ARG A 19 1.92 -22.51 -19.22
CA ARG A 19 1.67 -23.68 -18.37
C ARG A 19 2.94 -24.11 -17.67
N GLU A 20 4.06 -24.11 -18.36
CA GLU A 20 5.39 -24.41 -17.83
C GLU A 20 5.77 -23.38 -16.76
N GLU A 21 5.55 -22.09 -17.01
CA GLU A 21 5.75 -21.06 -15.99
C GLU A 21 4.81 -21.25 -14.80
N TRP A 22 3.54 -21.59 -15.03
CA TRP A 22 2.61 -21.84 -13.93
C TRP A 22 3.06 -23.03 -13.07
N GLN A 23 3.52 -24.11 -13.69
CA GLN A 23 4.08 -25.26 -12.98
C GLN A 23 5.30 -24.85 -12.15
N ARG A 24 6.24 -24.09 -12.73
CA ARG A 24 7.39 -23.54 -11.99
C ARG A 24 6.94 -22.71 -10.79
N ARG A 25 5.90 -21.87 -10.93
CA ARG A 25 5.33 -21.12 -9.81
C ARG A 25 4.78 -22.04 -8.73
N LEU A 26 4.06 -23.10 -9.08
CA LEU A 26 3.53 -24.06 -8.11
C LEU A 26 4.66 -24.79 -7.36
N GLU A 27 5.73 -25.17 -8.05
CA GLU A 27 6.86 -25.89 -7.48
C GLU A 27 7.77 -25.02 -6.61
N THR A 28 7.87 -23.73 -6.91
CA THR A 28 8.78 -22.80 -6.22
C THR A 28 8.09 -21.83 -5.27
N PHE A 29 6.75 -21.77 -5.28
CA PHE A 29 6.01 -20.83 -4.45
C PHE A 29 6.01 -21.28 -2.99
N GLU A 30 6.65 -20.49 -2.16
CA GLU A 30 6.49 -20.54 -0.72
C GLU A 30 5.42 -19.53 -0.28
N PRO A 31 4.37 -19.97 0.47
CA PRO A 31 3.36 -19.05 0.96
C PRO A 31 3.95 -18.04 1.94
N TRP A 32 3.92 -16.76 1.59
CA TRP A 32 4.34 -15.64 2.45
C TRP A 32 3.64 -15.63 3.81
N LEU A 33 2.44 -16.21 3.91
CA LEU A 33 1.72 -16.35 5.17
C LEU A 33 2.51 -17.19 6.20
N LEU A 34 3.28 -18.19 5.77
CA LEU A 34 4.06 -19.01 6.70
C LEU A 34 5.18 -18.19 7.36
N GLU A 35 5.90 -17.40 6.57
CA GLU A 35 6.87 -16.43 7.07
C GLU A 35 6.19 -15.45 8.05
N TRP A 36 5.04 -14.90 7.68
CA TRP A 36 4.32 -13.96 8.55
C TRP A 36 3.93 -14.57 9.90
N LEU A 37 3.48 -15.83 9.90
CA LEU A 37 3.13 -16.55 11.13
C LEU A 37 4.37 -16.90 11.98
N ALA A 38 5.53 -17.12 11.35
CA ALA A 38 6.79 -17.33 12.05
C ALA A 38 7.34 -16.06 12.72
N HIS A 39 6.88 -14.89 12.26
CA HIS A 39 7.32 -13.56 12.70
C HIS A 39 6.17 -12.76 13.35
N PRO A 40 5.61 -13.21 14.51
CA PRO A 40 4.43 -12.57 15.11
C PRO A 40 4.71 -11.22 15.79
N ALA A 41 5.99 -10.84 15.96
CA ALA A 41 6.42 -9.62 16.64
C ALA A 41 7.16 -8.67 15.68
N ASP A 42 7.38 -7.43 16.11
CA ASP A 42 8.23 -6.50 15.37
C ASP A 42 9.69 -6.98 15.36
N ASP A 43 10.20 -7.26 14.16
CA ASP A 43 11.54 -7.80 13.95
C ASP A 43 12.12 -7.35 12.58
N PRO A 44 13.37 -7.74 12.23
CA PRO A 44 14.00 -7.33 10.98
C PRO A 44 13.22 -7.69 9.70
N VAL A 45 12.41 -8.76 9.70
CA VAL A 45 11.60 -9.18 8.53
C VAL A 45 10.55 -8.12 8.19
N TRP A 46 9.98 -7.46 9.19
CA TRP A 46 9.01 -6.37 9.02
C TRP A 46 9.69 -5.03 8.80
N ARG A 47 10.78 -4.75 9.53
CA ARG A 47 11.46 -3.45 9.50
C ARG A 47 12.06 -3.11 8.13
N ARG A 48 12.44 -4.12 7.34
CA ARG A 48 12.97 -3.92 5.98
C ARG A 48 12.02 -3.16 5.04
N GLY A 49 10.71 -3.35 5.21
CA GLY A 49 9.67 -2.71 4.38
C GLY A 49 8.93 -1.59 5.09
N SER A 50 9.31 -1.27 6.33
CA SER A 50 8.62 -0.28 7.15
C SER A 50 9.07 1.12 6.78
N VAL A 51 8.12 1.96 6.38
CA VAL A 51 8.34 3.39 6.15
C VAL A 51 8.96 4.07 7.36
N ARG A 52 8.50 3.75 8.58
CA ARG A 52 8.98 4.32 9.84
C ARG A 52 10.47 4.09 10.08
N THR A 53 11.03 3.01 9.55
CA THR A 53 12.41 2.57 9.84
C THR A 53 13.27 2.45 8.60
N ALA A 54 12.76 2.87 7.44
CA ALA A 54 13.47 2.66 6.18
C ALA A 54 14.80 3.41 6.20
N GLN A 55 15.88 2.68 5.90
CA GLN A 55 17.24 3.21 5.74
C GLN A 55 17.79 4.00 6.95
N GLY A 56 17.19 3.84 8.15
CA GLY A 56 17.58 4.58 9.35
C GLY A 56 17.11 6.03 9.39
N GLU A 57 16.68 6.59 8.27
CA GLU A 57 16.15 7.96 8.13
C GLU A 57 14.64 8.04 8.40
N GLY A 58 13.91 6.93 8.22
CA GLY A 58 12.50 6.87 8.60
C GLY A 58 11.65 7.90 7.85
N TYR A 59 10.92 8.75 8.59
CA TYR A 59 10.08 9.80 7.99
C TYR A 59 10.87 11.05 7.56
N ASP A 60 12.11 11.23 8.00
CA ASP A 60 12.89 12.44 7.72
C ASP A 60 13.26 12.57 6.23
N ARG A 61 13.15 11.47 5.48
CA ARG A 61 13.36 11.42 4.04
C ARG A 61 12.25 12.09 3.20
N TYR A 62 11.12 12.43 3.82
CA TYR A 62 10.02 13.10 3.12
C TYR A 62 10.33 14.59 2.98
N THR A 63 10.64 15.03 1.76
CA THR A 63 11.05 16.41 1.44
C THR A 63 10.06 17.16 0.56
N CYS A 64 8.92 16.54 0.23
CA CYS A 64 7.86 17.16 -0.55
C CYS A 64 6.56 17.19 0.27
N PRO A 65 5.62 18.10 -0.05
CA PRO A 65 4.30 18.11 0.55
C PRO A 65 3.62 16.73 0.40
N VAL A 66 2.93 16.27 1.46
CA VAL A 66 2.23 14.97 1.45
C VAL A 66 0.75 15.15 1.75
N LEU A 67 -0.12 14.78 0.81
CA LEU A 67 -1.56 14.63 1.06
C LEU A 67 -1.86 13.20 1.53
N LEU A 68 -2.39 13.08 2.74
CA LEU A 68 -2.85 11.84 3.35
C LEU A 68 -4.38 11.81 3.36
N ILE A 69 -4.96 10.74 2.81
CA ILE A 69 -6.39 10.46 2.87
C ILE A 69 -6.62 9.28 3.82
N ALA A 70 -7.44 9.48 4.85
CA ALA A 70 -7.65 8.52 5.92
C ALA A 70 -9.13 8.29 6.24
N GLY A 71 -9.43 7.06 6.66
CA GLY A 71 -10.77 6.65 7.07
C GLY A 71 -10.82 6.27 8.55
N TRP A 72 -11.72 6.87 9.32
CA TRP A 72 -11.96 6.48 10.73
C TRP A 72 -12.55 5.08 10.86
N ALA A 73 -13.23 4.55 9.83
CA ALA A 73 -13.73 3.19 9.81
C ALA A 73 -12.75 2.20 9.13
N ASP A 74 -11.61 2.67 8.61
CA ASP A 74 -10.57 1.83 8.00
C ASP A 74 -9.84 0.97 9.06
N GLY A 75 -9.35 -0.22 8.71
CA GLY A 75 -8.51 -1.02 9.59
C GLY A 75 -7.10 -0.44 9.81
N TYR A 76 -6.59 0.36 8.87
CA TYR A 76 -5.25 0.92 8.83
C TYR A 76 -5.15 2.32 9.46
N ARG A 77 -5.75 2.51 10.65
CA ARG A 77 -5.87 3.85 11.27
C ARG A 77 -4.56 4.42 11.82
N ASN A 78 -3.63 3.54 12.19
CA ASN A 78 -2.49 3.91 13.04
C ASN A 78 -1.28 4.46 12.26
N ASN A 79 -1.16 4.20 10.96
CA ASN A 79 0.00 4.65 10.19
C ASN A 79 -0.05 6.17 9.93
N THR A 80 -1.23 6.71 9.62
CA THR A 80 -1.39 8.12 9.24
C THR A 80 -0.95 9.04 10.37
N PHE A 81 -1.45 8.81 11.59
CA PHE A 81 -1.13 9.66 12.73
C PHE A 81 0.33 9.56 13.16
N ARG A 82 0.96 8.38 13.01
CA ARG A 82 2.41 8.23 13.24
C ARG A 82 3.23 8.98 12.20
N ALA A 83 2.78 9.03 10.95
CA ALA A 83 3.49 9.72 9.88
C ALA A 83 3.43 11.24 10.09
N ILE A 84 2.25 11.82 10.31
CA ILE A 84 2.10 13.28 10.50
C ILE A 84 2.72 13.81 11.78
N GLU A 85 2.97 12.96 12.79
CA GLU A 85 3.71 13.33 14.00
C GLU A 85 5.19 13.63 13.69
N HIS A 86 5.74 13.08 12.60
CA HIS A 86 7.15 13.20 12.23
C HIS A 86 7.37 14.00 10.94
N MET A 87 6.35 14.10 10.07
CA MET A 87 6.42 14.89 8.84
C MET A 87 6.17 16.37 9.12
N GLU A 88 6.85 17.25 8.39
CA GLU A 88 6.72 18.70 8.55
C GLU A 88 5.65 19.32 7.64
N ASP A 89 5.56 18.87 6.37
CA ASP A 89 4.65 19.44 5.36
C ASP A 89 3.62 18.40 4.90
N TRP A 90 2.45 18.41 5.56
CA TRP A 90 1.38 17.45 5.31
C TRP A 90 0.00 18.10 5.29
N TYR A 91 -0.88 17.46 4.54
CA TYR A 91 -2.31 17.75 4.46
C TYR A 91 -3.07 16.48 4.80
N LEU A 92 -4.09 16.56 5.66
CA LEU A 92 -4.87 15.40 6.08
C LEU A 92 -6.34 15.58 5.73
N LEU A 93 -6.85 14.64 4.94
CA LEU A 93 -8.27 14.47 4.64
C LEU A 93 -8.78 13.22 5.35
N ALA A 94 -9.35 13.39 6.54
CA ALA A 94 -9.83 12.29 7.38
C ALA A 94 -11.36 12.29 7.50
N GLY A 95 -12.01 11.26 6.96
CA GLY A 95 -13.46 11.10 7.00
C GLY A 95 -13.88 9.78 7.64
N PRO A 96 -15.19 9.50 7.77
CA PRO A 96 -15.69 8.32 8.46
C PRO A 96 -15.58 7.01 7.65
N TRP A 97 -14.83 7.04 6.55
CA TRP A 97 -14.77 5.98 5.54
C TRP A 97 -14.12 4.70 6.03
N SER A 98 -14.57 3.57 5.48
CA SER A 98 -13.87 2.27 5.55
C SER A 98 -12.78 2.19 4.49
N HIS A 99 -12.15 1.02 4.33
CA HIS A 99 -11.08 0.78 3.34
C HIS A 99 -11.59 0.80 1.89
N LYS A 100 -11.96 1.99 1.44
CA LYS A 100 -12.58 2.28 0.15
C LYS A 100 -12.46 3.76 -0.18
N ASP A 101 -12.55 4.06 -1.47
CA ASP A 101 -12.62 5.42 -2.02
C ASP A 101 -13.65 6.34 -1.29
N PRO A 102 -13.25 7.54 -0.82
CA PRO A 102 -14.13 8.46 -0.10
C PRO A 102 -15.43 8.86 -0.80
N SER A 103 -15.48 8.81 -2.14
CA SER A 103 -16.68 9.12 -2.92
C SER A 103 -17.75 8.02 -2.84
N THR A 104 -17.37 6.81 -2.43
CA THR A 104 -18.28 5.64 -2.40
C THR A 104 -18.17 4.79 -1.12
N ALA A 105 -17.33 5.19 -0.18
CA ALA A 105 -17.09 4.46 1.07
C ALA A 105 -18.20 4.66 2.09
N ARG A 106 -18.47 3.63 2.89
CA ARG A 106 -19.39 3.70 4.03
C ARG A 106 -18.63 3.55 5.34
N PRO A 107 -19.09 4.20 6.43
CA PRO A 107 -20.15 5.21 6.46
C PRO A 107 -19.74 6.52 5.74
N GLY A 108 -20.74 7.25 5.24
CA GLY A 108 -20.56 8.60 4.69
C GLY A 108 -20.43 9.67 5.78
N PRO A 109 -20.35 10.97 5.45
CA PRO A 109 -20.63 11.53 4.12
C PRO A 109 -19.55 11.19 3.09
N HIS A 110 -19.96 11.11 1.83
CA HIS A 110 -19.03 11.00 0.72
C HIS A 110 -18.54 12.40 0.32
N ILE A 111 -17.34 12.46 -0.22
CA ILE A 111 -16.77 13.67 -0.77
C ILE A 111 -16.25 13.39 -2.18
N ASP A 112 -16.08 14.46 -2.95
CA ASP A 112 -15.31 14.40 -4.19
C ASP A 112 -13.82 14.41 -3.85
N CYS A 113 -13.22 13.23 -3.72
CA CYS A 113 -11.79 13.12 -3.42
C CYS A 113 -10.90 13.50 -4.61
N ASP A 114 -11.41 13.38 -5.84
CA ASP A 114 -10.66 13.74 -7.04
C ASP A 114 -10.44 15.25 -7.09
N HIS A 115 -11.46 16.03 -6.73
CA HIS A 115 -11.33 17.49 -6.60
C HIS A 115 -10.24 17.89 -5.58
N GLU A 116 -10.19 17.23 -4.42
CA GLU A 116 -9.17 17.52 -3.41
C GLU A 116 -7.76 17.11 -3.85
N LEU A 117 -7.62 15.98 -4.55
CA LEU A 117 -6.35 15.54 -5.14
C LEU A 117 -5.86 16.56 -6.18
N ILE A 118 -6.72 16.97 -7.12
CA ILE A 118 -6.37 17.96 -8.15
C ILE A 118 -5.95 19.28 -7.51
N ARG A 119 -6.72 19.77 -6.53
CA ARG A 119 -6.40 21.01 -5.82
C ARG A 119 -5.05 20.96 -5.13
N PHE A 120 -4.70 19.83 -4.52
CA PHE A 120 -3.39 19.64 -3.89
C PHE A 120 -2.25 19.68 -4.91
N PHE A 121 -2.35 18.92 -6.01
CA PHE A 121 -1.31 18.89 -7.04
C PHE A 121 -1.19 20.17 -7.88
N ASP A 122 -2.23 21.01 -7.93
CA ASP A 122 -2.15 22.33 -8.59
C ASP A 122 -1.34 23.34 -7.77
N GLN A 123 -1.24 23.14 -6.45
CA GLN A 123 -0.61 24.08 -5.51
C GLN A 123 0.82 23.69 -5.09
N HIS A 124 1.24 22.44 -5.35
CA HIS A 124 2.45 21.82 -4.83
C HIS A 124 3.19 21.02 -5.90
#